data_AF-R1DM78-F1
#
_entry.id   AF-R1DM78-F1
#
_cell.length_a   1.000
_cell.length_b   1.000
_cell.length_c   1.000
_cell.angle_alpha   90.00
_cell.angle_beta   90.00
_cell.angle_gamma   90.00
#
_symmetry.space_group_name_H-M   'P 1'
#
loop_
_entity.id
_entity.type
_entity.pdbx_description
1 polymer ?
#
loop_
_entity_poly.entity_id
_entity_poly.type
_entity_poly.pdbx_seq_one_letter_code
_entity_poly.pdbx_strand_id
1 'polypeptide(L)'
;YRGTAFHRLLPGQLLHGGRIAGGDASVFGASFNDEPEGLRKDQASRGLLCMANSGPDTNASQFYITLAPCPHLSGSHVRFGRLVSG
;
A
#
# COMPACT_ATOMS: atom_id res chain seq x y z
N TYR A 1 2.63 -4.72 12.82
CA TYR A 1 3.01 -5.69 11.78
C TYR A 1 3.86 -6.89 12.25
N ARG A 2 4.36 -6.98 13.49
CA ARG A 2 5.05 -8.22 13.94
C ARG A 2 4.08 -9.41 13.81
N GLY A 3 4.51 -10.49 13.16
CA GLY A 3 3.71 -11.70 12.96
C GLY A 3 2.64 -11.60 11.86
N THR A 4 2.54 -10.48 11.13
CA THR A 4 1.61 -10.37 9.99
C THR A 4 2.25 -10.93 8.72
N ALA A 5 1.51 -11.74 7.97
CA ALA A 5 1.99 -12.29 6.71
C ALA A 5 1.81 -11.30 5.54
N PHE A 6 2.66 -11.44 4.53
CA PHE A 6 2.33 -11.03 3.17
C PHE A 6 1.33 -12.03 2.61
N HIS A 7 0.06 -11.64 2.59
CA HIS A 7 -1.05 -12.55 2.31
C HIS A 7 -1.41 -12.61 0.82
N ARG A 8 -0.82 -11.74 -0.01
CA ARG A 8 -1.04 -11.73 -1.46
C ARG A 8 0.24 -11.34 -2.18
N LEU A 9 0.66 -12.16 -3.13
CA LEU A 9 1.75 -11.90 -4.05
C LEU A 9 1.18 -11.89 -5.46
N LEU A 10 1.43 -10.82 -6.22
CA LEU A 10 1.25 -10.81 -7.67
C LEU A 10 2.65 -10.94 -8.29
N PRO A 11 3.02 -12.12 -8.81
CA PRO A 11 4.37 -12.36 -9.33
C PRO A 11 4.79 -11.30 -10.34
N GLY A 12 5.97 -10.71 -10.12
CA GLY A 12 6.53 -9.68 -10.98
C GLY A 12 5.82 -8.32 -10.93
N GLN A 13 4.81 -8.12 -10.08
CA GLN A 13 4.08 -6.85 -9.99
C GLN A 13 4.17 -6.23 -8.60
N LEU A 14 3.67 -6.90 -7.57
CA LEU A 14 3.65 -6.35 -6.22
C LEU A 14 3.51 -7.43 -5.13
N LEU A 15 3.91 -7.06 -3.93
CA LEU A 15 3.76 -7.85 -2.70
C LEU A 15 2.86 -7.10 -1.72
N HIS A 16 1.78 -7.72 -1.27
CA HIS A 16 0.76 -7.11 -0.43
C HIS A 16 0.73 -7.79 0.95
N GLY A 17 0.80 -6.97 2.00
CA GLY A 17 0.79 -7.39 3.40
C GLY A 17 0.11 -6.36 4.30
N GLY A 18 0.48 -6.36 5.58
CA GLY A 18 0.01 -5.36 6.53
C GLY A 18 -1.33 -5.65 7.20
N ARG A 19 -2.00 -6.77 6.90
CA ARG A 19 -3.23 -7.12 7.61
C ARG A 19 -2.92 -7.52 9.05
N ILE A 20 -3.38 -6.72 10.01
CA ILE A 20 -3.13 -6.94 11.43
C ILE A 20 -4.15 -7.89 12.07
N ALA A 21 -3.87 -8.35 13.29
CA ALA A 21 -4.83 -9.11 14.07
C ALA A 21 -6.05 -8.23 14.36
N GLY A 22 -7.25 -8.73 14.05
CA GLY A 22 -8.50 -7.96 14.10
C GLY A 22 -8.99 -7.43 12.74
N GLY A 23 -8.23 -7.63 11.66
CA GLY A 23 -8.62 -7.27 10.30
C GLY A 23 -7.79 -6.12 9.74
N ASP A 24 -8.41 -5.27 8.92
CA ASP A 24 -7.78 -4.07 8.42
C ASP A 24 -8.23 -2.86 9.24
N ALA A 25 -7.33 -2.29 10.04
CA ALA A 25 -7.65 -1.16 10.91
C ALA A 25 -6.47 -0.21 11.02
N SER A 26 -6.75 1.09 10.98
CA SER A 26 -5.73 2.11 11.22
C SER A 26 -5.49 2.31 12.73
N VAL A 27 -4.39 2.98 13.07
CA VAL A 27 -4.11 3.42 14.45
C VAL A 27 -5.11 4.47 14.97
N PHE A 28 -5.89 5.10 14.07
CA PHE A 28 -6.91 6.09 14.40
C PHE A 28 -8.27 5.46 14.76
N GLY A 29 -8.41 4.14 14.67
CA GLY A 29 -9.65 3.42 14.99
C GLY A 29 -10.71 3.44 13.88
N ALA A 30 -10.52 4.23 12.82
CA ALA A 30 -11.35 4.25 11.61
C ALA A 30 -10.45 4.27 10.35
N SER A 31 -11.02 4.10 9.16
CA SER A 31 -10.28 4.37 7.92
C SER A 31 -9.92 5.85 7.83
N PHE A 32 -8.89 6.17 7.05
CA PHE A 32 -8.43 7.54 6.86
C PHE A 32 -8.28 7.90 5.38
N ASN A 33 -8.37 9.19 5.12
CA ASN A 33 -8.43 9.75 3.77
C ASN A 33 -7.10 9.59 3.02
N ASP A 34 -7.18 9.71 1.69
CA ASP A 34 -5.99 9.77 0.87
C ASP A 34 -5.30 11.13 1.03
N GLU A 35 -3.98 11.14 1.22
CA GLU A 35 -3.18 12.36 1.20
C GLU A 35 -2.86 12.74 -0.26
N PRO A 36 -3.35 13.88 -0.78
CA PRO A 36 -3.22 14.25 -2.19
C PRO A 36 -1.78 14.30 -2.70
N GLU A 37 -0.83 14.69 -1.83
CA GLU A 37 0.60 14.76 -2.15
C GLU A 37 1.21 13.38 -2.43
N GLY A 38 0.59 12.32 -1.90
CA GLY A 38 0.95 10.92 -2.09
C GLY A 38 0.24 10.24 -3.27
N LEU A 39 -0.86 10.80 -3.78
CA LEU A 39 -1.59 10.34 -4.97
C LEU A 39 -0.88 10.77 -6.27
N ARG A 40 0.36 10.33 -6.44
CA ARG A 40 1.18 10.75 -7.57
C ARG A 40 1.01 9.84 -8.77
N LYS A 41 1.04 10.42 -9.97
CA LYS A 41 0.95 9.69 -11.25
C LYS A 41 2.22 8.89 -11.58
N ASP A 42 3.34 9.18 -10.91
CA ASP A 42 4.64 8.50 -11.06
C ASP A 42 4.73 7.17 -10.29
N GLN A 43 3.60 6.63 -9.82
CA GLN A 43 3.48 5.37 -9.06
C GLN A 43 3.86 4.09 -9.83
N ALA A 44 4.66 4.24 -10.89
CA ALA A 44 5.07 3.20 -11.81
C ALA A 44 6.57 2.90 -11.70
N SER A 45 7.15 2.90 -10.50
CA SER A 45 8.52 2.41 -10.29
C SER A 45 8.56 1.23 -9.33
N ARG A 46 9.60 0.40 -9.45
CA ARG A 46 9.88 -0.69 -8.51
C ARG A 46 10.30 -0.13 -7.15
N GLY A 47 9.93 -0.85 -6.09
CA GLY A 47 10.31 -0.55 -4.71
C GLY A 47 9.54 0.59 -4.08
N LEU A 48 8.36 0.95 -4.60
CA LEU A 48 7.48 1.93 -3.96
C LEU A 48 6.67 1.24 -2.87
N LEU A 49 6.49 1.93 -1.75
CA LEU A 49 5.63 1.51 -0.65
C LEU A 49 4.36 2.35 -0.67
N CYS A 50 3.22 1.69 -0.79
CA CYS A 50 1.92 2.32 -0.99
C CYS A 50 0.85 1.72 -0.07
N MET A 51 -0.10 2.55 0.35
CA MET A 51 -1.27 2.09 1.11
C MET A 51 -2.19 1.27 0.20
N ALA A 52 -2.69 0.15 0.70
CA ALA A 52 -3.82 -0.54 0.08
C ALA A 52 -5.11 0.03 0.67
N ASN A 53 -6.14 0.20 -0.16
CA ASN A 53 -7.45 0.69 0.25
C ASN A 53 -8.55 -0.14 -0.43
N SER A 54 -9.81 0.08 -0.01
CA SER A 54 -11.00 -0.54 -0.61
C SER A 54 -11.81 0.44 -1.47
N GLY A 55 -11.14 1.48 -1.98
CA GLY A 55 -11.74 2.65 -2.61
C GLY A 55 -11.09 3.95 -2.10
N PRO A 56 -11.40 5.09 -2.74
CA PRO A 56 -10.89 6.40 -2.31
C PRO A 56 -11.16 6.64 -0.82
N ASP A 57 -10.19 7.23 -0.13
CA ASP A 57 -10.30 7.64 1.28
C ASP A 57 -10.56 6.50 2.29
N THR A 58 -10.18 5.27 1.96
CA THR A 58 -10.36 4.09 2.83
C THR A 58 -9.05 3.43 3.28
N ASN A 59 -8.02 4.23 3.53
CA ASN A 59 -6.74 3.70 4.00
C ASN A 59 -6.84 3.15 5.43
N ALA A 60 -6.07 2.10 5.70
CA ALA A 60 -6.01 1.46 7.03
C ALA A 60 -4.61 0.91 7.32
N SER A 61 -4.47 -0.40 7.51
CA SER A 61 -3.18 -1.06 7.85
C SER A 61 -2.53 -1.79 6.67
N GLN A 62 -3.32 -2.17 5.67
CA GLN A 62 -2.79 -2.92 4.55
C GLN A 62 -1.93 -2.03 3.64
N PHE A 63 -0.83 -2.61 3.14
CA PHE A 63 0.12 -1.94 2.26
C PHE A 63 0.66 -2.90 1.22
N TYR A 64 1.18 -2.35 0.13
CA TYR A 64 1.91 -3.12 -0.87
C TYR A 64 3.24 -2.47 -1.24
N ILE A 65 4.17 -3.34 -1.66
CA ILE A 65 5.46 -2.97 -2.22
C ILE A 65 5.44 -3.32 -3.71
N THR A 66 5.72 -2.36 -4.58
CA THR A 66 5.81 -2.61 -6.02
C THR A 66 7.11 -3.37 -6.35
N LEU A 67 7.00 -4.42 -7.15
CA LEU A 67 8.12 -5.21 -7.67
C LEU A 67 8.47 -4.82 -9.11
N ALA A 68 7.53 -4.19 -9.82
CA ALA A 68 7.69 -3.61 -11.16
C ALA A 68 6.80 -2.36 -11.30
N PRO A 69 6.89 -1.60 -12.39
CA PRO A 69 5.92 -0.54 -12.71
C PRO A 69 4.48 -1.05 -12.70
N CYS A 70 3.59 -0.42 -11.92
CA CYS A 70 2.16 -0.74 -11.85
C CYS A 70 1.30 0.49 -12.22
N PRO A 71 1.29 0.93 -13.50
CA PRO A 71 0.62 2.17 -13.91
C PRO A 71 -0.90 2.18 -13.69
N HIS A 72 -1.53 1.00 -13.60
CA HIS A 72 -2.95 0.86 -13.32
C HIS A 72 -3.32 1.22 -11.87
N LEU A 73 -2.34 1.37 -10.98
CA LEU A 73 -2.55 1.79 -9.58
C LEU A 73 -2.25 3.28 -9.36
N SER A 74 -1.70 3.96 -10.37
CA SER A 74 -1.24 5.35 -10.29
C SER A 74 -2.37 6.30 -9.93
N GLY A 75 -2.19 7.03 -8.82
CA GLY A 75 -3.14 8.04 -8.36
C GLY A 75 -4.37 7.49 -7.64
N SER A 76 -4.45 6.17 -7.44
CA SER A 76 -5.53 5.53 -6.66
C SER A 76 -5.11 5.13 -5.24
N HIS A 77 -3.81 5.15 -4.97
CA HIS A 77 -3.25 4.71 -3.69
C HIS A 77 -2.22 5.73 -3.20
N VAL A 78 -2.16 5.98 -1.90
CA VAL A 78 -1.18 6.90 -1.33
C VAL A 78 0.19 6.24 -1.28
N ARG A 79 1.19 6.85 -1.92
CA ARG A 79 2.61 6.49 -1.72
C ARG A 79 3.13 7.14 -0.45
N PHE A 80 3.66 6.34 0.47
CA PHE A 80 4.21 6.84 1.73
C PHE A 80 5.69 6.46 1.95
N GLY A 81 6.31 5.74 1.01
CA GLY A 81 7.73 5.43 1.12
C GLY A 81 8.35 4.76 -0.11
N ARG A 82 9.64 4.45 0.02
CA ARG A 82 10.42 3.69 -0.96
C ARG A 82 11.33 2.71 -0.23
N LEU A 83 11.43 1.49 -0.75
CA LEU A 83 12.38 0.48 -0.29
C LEU A 83 13.81 0.94 -0.60
N VAL A 84 14.65 1.03 0.43
CA VAL A 84 16.06 1.44 0.30
C VAL A 84 16.99 0.23 0.28
N SER A 85 16.71 -0.76 1.12
CA SER A 85 17.49 -1.99 1.28
C SER A 85 16.57 -3.12 1.74
N GLY A 86 16.93 -4.36 1.40
CA GLY A 86 16.13 -5.56 1.63
C GLY A 86 16.31 -6.59 0.53
#